data_AF-A0A2Z6Q5L4-F1
#
_entry.id   AF-A0A2Z6Q5L4-F1
#
_cell.length_a   1.000
_cell.length_b   1.000
_cell.length_c   1.000
_cell.angle_alpha   90.00
_cell.angle_beta   90.00
_cell.angle_gamma   90.00
#
_symmetry.space_group_name_H-M   'P 1'
#
loop_
_entity.id
_entity.type
_entity.pdbx_description
1 polymer ?
#
loop_
_entity_poly.entity_id
_entity_poly.type
_entity_poly.pdbx_seq_one_letter_code
_entity_poly.pdbx_strand_id
1 'polypeptide(L)'
;MSVFEINTPVSTSIFVTATGNDSVTLAEEIKKYDTAKLIEFLQGQENLGLDEDDEKIIRNEKVNGLDFFNLTQEELEQHGMKLVRQKGS
;
A
#
# COMPACT_ATOMS: atom_id res chain seq x y z
N MET A 1 -22.55 20.98 -29.21
CA MET A 1 -21.14 20.72 -28.89
C MET A 1 -20.99 21.06 -27.42
N SER A 2 -21.04 20.06 -26.55
CA SER A 2 -21.03 20.24 -25.11
C SER A 2 -19.75 19.65 -24.56
N VAL A 3 -18.92 20.49 -23.96
CA VAL A 3 -17.75 20.09 -23.20
C VAL A 3 -18.23 19.52 -21.87
N PHE A 4 -17.83 18.29 -21.55
CA PHE A 4 -18.00 17.75 -20.19
C PHE A 4 -16.68 17.95 -19.45
N GLU A 5 -16.75 18.69 -18.35
CA GLU A 5 -15.66 18.91 -17.39
C GLU A 5 -15.20 17.59 -16.76
N ILE A 6 -13.88 17.40 -16.72
CA ILE A 6 -13.22 16.28 -16.04
C ILE A 6 -12.94 16.65 -14.58
N ASN A 7 -13.87 16.31 -13.68
CA ASN A 7 -13.60 16.33 -12.25
C ASN A 7 -13.07 14.96 -11.82
N THR A 8 -11.74 14.82 -11.82
CA THR A 8 -10.98 13.63 -11.38
C THR A 8 -10.21 13.98 -10.10
N PRO A 9 -10.40 13.29 -8.96
CA PRO A 9 -9.29 13.09 -8.04
C PRO A 9 -8.37 12.04 -8.68
N VAL A 10 -7.19 12.47 -9.12
CA VAL A 10 -6.23 11.66 -9.85
C VAL A 10 -5.52 10.67 -8.91
N SER A 11 -6.21 9.62 -8.48
CA SER A 11 -5.54 8.37 -8.12
C SER A 11 -5.20 7.63 -9.41
N THR A 12 -4.17 8.08 -10.12
CA THR A 12 -3.61 7.33 -11.25
C THR A 12 -2.83 6.13 -10.71
N SER A 13 -3.49 4.98 -10.65
CA SER A 13 -2.82 3.68 -10.58
C SER A 13 -3.14 2.88 -11.83
N ILE A 14 -2.51 3.23 -12.95
CA ILE A 14 -2.45 2.36 -14.14
C ILE A 14 -1.09 2.56 -14.81
N PHE A 15 -0.19 1.57 -14.71
CA PHE A 15 0.83 1.36 -15.72
C PHE A 15 0.42 0.15 -16.57
N VAL A 16 -0.16 0.42 -17.74
CA VAL A 16 -0.34 -0.58 -18.79
C VAL A 16 0.07 0.06 -20.11
N THR A 17 1.27 -0.28 -20.58
CA THR A 17 1.58 -0.25 -22.02
C THR A 17 1.64 -1.70 -22.49
N ALA A 18 0.54 -2.14 -23.11
CA ALA A 18 0.36 -3.49 -23.59
C ALA A 18 1.16 -3.73 -24.88
N THR A 19 2.18 -4.59 -24.81
CA THR A 19 2.60 -5.53 -25.88
C THR A 19 3.41 -6.64 -25.20
N GLY A 20 2.73 -7.72 -24.83
CA GLY A 20 3.32 -8.86 -24.12
C GLY A 20 2.42 -9.28 -22.96
N ASN A 21 2.06 -10.55 -22.92
CA ASN A 21 1.15 -11.21 -21.97
C ASN A 21 1.70 -11.37 -20.54
N ASP A 22 2.64 -10.51 -20.13
CA ASP A 22 3.28 -10.52 -18.81
C ASP A 22 2.98 -9.19 -18.09
N SER A 23 1.71 -8.92 -17.79
CA SER A 23 1.38 -7.79 -16.93
C SER A 23 1.80 -8.13 -15.50
N VAL A 24 3.00 -7.73 -15.08
CA VAL A 24 3.41 -7.76 -13.68
C VAL A 24 2.41 -6.91 -12.91
N THR A 25 1.73 -7.53 -11.94
CA THR A 25 0.79 -6.79 -11.11
C THR A 25 1.56 -5.91 -10.12
N LEU A 26 0.98 -4.77 -9.72
CA LEU A 26 1.57 -3.92 -8.68
C LEU A 26 1.88 -4.72 -7.40
N ALA A 27 1.04 -5.69 -7.05
CA ALA A 27 1.29 -6.59 -5.92
C ALA A 27 2.57 -7.44 -6.10
N GLU A 28 2.84 -7.94 -7.30
CA GLU A 28 4.08 -8.67 -7.60
C GLU A 28 5.31 -7.77 -7.60
N GLU A 29 5.15 -6.49 -7.89
CA GLU A 29 6.21 -5.49 -7.76
C GLU A 29 6.49 -5.19 -6.28
N ILE A 30 5.46 -4.88 -5.49
CA ILE A 30 5.58 -4.58 -4.05
C ILE A 30 6.22 -5.75 -3.32
N LYS A 31 5.88 -7.01 -3.64
CA LYS A 31 6.52 -8.20 -3.04
C LYS A 31 8.05 -8.24 -3.15
N LYS A 32 8.65 -7.48 -4.09
CA LYS A 32 10.09 -7.40 -4.29
C LYS A 32 10.75 -6.25 -3.52
N TYR A 33 9.96 -5.40 -2.87
CA TYR A 33 10.48 -4.24 -2.15
C TYR A 33 11.22 -4.67 -0.89
N ASP A 34 12.37 -4.04 -0.66
CA ASP A 34 12.97 -4.03 0.66
C ASP A 34 12.13 -3.16 1.62
N THR A 35 12.43 -3.22 2.91
CA THR A 35 11.72 -2.46 3.94
C THR A 35 11.68 -0.94 3.66
N ALA A 36 12.74 -0.37 3.10
CA ALA A 36 12.80 1.07 2.86
C ALA A 36 11.86 1.49 1.71
N LYS A 37 11.90 0.76 0.59
CA LYS A 37 10.99 0.99 -0.55
C LYS A 37 9.54 0.71 -0.19
N LEU A 38 9.28 -0.29 0.66
CA LEU A 38 7.93 -0.57 1.15
C LEU A 38 7.39 0.64 1.91
N ILE A 39 8.15 1.20 2.87
CA ILE A 39 7.72 2.37 3.64
C ILE A 39 7.49 3.58 2.74
N GLU A 40 8.40 3.87 1.80
CA GLU A 40 8.26 4.98 0.84
C GLU A 40 6.98 4.81 -0.01
N PHE A 41 6.68 3.59 -0.45
CA PHE A 41 5.46 3.30 -1.19
C PHE A 41 4.20 3.54 -0.34
N LEU A 42 4.19 3.07 0.92
CA LEU A 42 3.07 3.21 1.84
C LEU A 42 2.81 4.68 2.21
N GLN A 43 3.86 5.48 2.43
CA GLN A 43 3.78 6.93 2.65
C GLN A 43 3.10 7.68 1.50
N GLY A 44 3.26 7.17 0.28
CA GLY A 44 2.61 7.74 -0.91
C GLY A 44 1.11 7.42 -1.03
N GLN A 45 0.53 6.61 -0.14
CA GLN A 45 -0.88 6.19 -0.20
C GLN A 45 -1.74 6.98 0.80
N GLU A 46 -2.73 7.73 0.29
CA GLU A 46 -3.57 8.61 1.11
C GLU A 46 -4.58 7.87 2.01
N ASN A 47 -4.90 6.60 1.71
CA ASN A 47 -6.04 5.89 2.30
C ASN A 47 -5.68 4.74 3.24
N LEU A 48 -4.41 4.60 3.62
CA LEU A 48 -3.98 3.49 4.49
C LEU A 48 -4.17 3.78 5.98
N GLY A 49 -4.31 5.06 6.36
CA GLY A 49 -4.49 5.44 7.76
C GLY A 49 -3.30 5.08 8.66
N LEU A 50 -2.13 4.87 8.06
CA LEU A 50 -0.88 4.62 8.78
C LEU A 50 -0.34 5.93 9.35
N ASP A 51 0.17 5.87 10.58
CA ASP A 51 0.91 6.96 11.18
C ASP A 51 2.42 6.67 11.25
N GLU A 52 3.18 7.63 11.79
CA GLU A 52 4.64 7.51 11.91
C GLU A 52 5.06 6.33 12.82
N ASP A 53 4.23 5.94 13.78
CA ASP A 53 4.53 4.83 14.69
C ASP A 53 4.31 3.48 13.99
N ASP A 54 3.29 3.35 13.14
CA ASP A 54 3.10 2.20 12.26
C ASP A 54 4.31 1.99 11.33
N GLU A 55 4.81 3.06 10.72
CA GLU A 55 6.00 3.01 9.86
C GLU A 55 7.26 2.61 10.63
N LYS A 56 7.42 3.08 11.88
CA LYS A 56 8.52 2.66 12.77
C LYS A 56 8.43 1.18 13.09
N ILE A 57 7.25 0.62 13.28
CA ILE A 57 7.05 -0.81 13.52
C ILE A 57 7.52 -1.61 12.30
N ILE A 58 7.07 -1.25 11.10
CA ILE A 58 7.49 -1.89 9.83
C ILE A 58 9.02 -1.83 9.69
N ARG A 59 9.64 -0.69 10.01
CA ARG A 59 11.09 -0.52 9.98
C ARG A 59 11.82 -1.37 11.02
N ASN A 60 11.35 -1.39 12.26
CA ASN A 60 11.99 -2.09 13.38
C ASN A 60 11.96 -3.61 13.19
N GLU A 61 10.82 -4.12 12.74
CA GLU A 61 10.62 -5.55 12.46
C GLU A 61 11.24 -5.97 11.12
N LYS A 62 11.79 -5.01 10.35
CA LYS A 62 12.41 -5.24 9.03
C LYS A 62 11.47 -5.96 8.05
N VAL A 63 10.18 -5.62 8.12
CA VAL A 63 9.16 -6.16 7.23
C VAL A 63 9.47 -5.69 5.82
N ASN A 64 9.75 -6.62 4.91
CA ASN A 64 9.90 -6.32 3.49
C ASN A 64 8.55 -6.49 2.77
N GLY A 65 8.51 -6.18 1.48
CA GLY A 65 7.30 -6.25 0.69
C GLY A 65 6.64 -7.63 0.69
N LEU A 66 7.42 -8.73 0.62
CA LEU A 66 6.86 -10.08 0.66
C LEU A 66 6.28 -10.40 2.04
N ASP A 67 7.02 -10.09 3.10
CA ASP A 67 6.60 -10.34 4.48
C ASP A 67 5.32 -9.57 4.80
N PHE A 68 5.18 -8.33 4.31
CA PHE A 68 3.99 -7.51 4.49
C PHE A 68 2.70 -8.20 3.98
N PHE A 69 2.77 -8.93 2.85
CA PHE A 69 1.61 -9.70 2.36
C PHE A 69 1.31 -10.97 3.16
N ASN A 70 2.27 -11.45 3.95
CA ASN A 70 2.12 -12.65 4.78
C ASN A 70 1.74 -12.32 6.23
N LEU A 71 1.83 -11.05 6.64
CA LEU A 71 1.46 -10.62 7.98
C LEU A 71 -0.01 -10.92 8.29
N THR A 72 -0.22 -11.52 9.44
CA THR A 72 -1.54 -11.73 10.01
C THR A 72 -1.94 -10.57 10.91
N GLN A 73 -3.24 -10.42 11.14
CA GLN A 73 -3.76 -9.45 12.11
C GLN A 73 -3.17 -9.67 13.51
N GLU A 74 -2.96 -10.93 13.91
CA GLU A 74 -2.40 -11.25 15.23
C GLU A 74 -0.96 -10.74 15.37
N GLU A 75 -0.11 -10.97 14.36
CA GLU A 75 1.26 -10.47 14.35
C GLU A 75 1.30 -8.94 14.41
N LEU A 76 0.47 -8.26 13.61
CA LEU A 76 0.35 -6.80 13.64
C LEU A 76 -0.03 -6.29 15.04
N GLU A 77 -1.02 -6.92 15.68
CA GLU A 77 -1.45 -6.54 17.04
C GLU A 77 -0.36 -6.81 18.09
N GLN A 78 0.43 -7.89 17.96
CA GLN A 78 1.57 -8.18 18.84
C GLN A 78 2.66 -7.11 18.76
N HIS A 79 2.88 -6.55 17.57
CA HIS A 79 3.83 -5.44 17.36
C HIS A 79 3.25 -4.06 17.65
N GLY A 80 1.98 -3.98 18.09
CA GLY A 80 1.34 -2.74 18.50
C GLY A 80 0.58 -2.00 17.39
N MET A 81 0.53 -2.53 16.17
CA MET A 81 -0.33 -2.00 15.11
C MET A 81 -1.76 -2.43 15.36
N LYS A 82 -2.58 -1.51 15.87
CA LYS A 82 -3.99 -1.78 16.17
C LYS A 82 -4.85 -1.41 14.97
N LEU A 83 -5.66 -2.36 14.51
CA LEU A 83 -6.70 -2.05 13.54
C LEU A 83 -7.76 -1.16 14.19
N VAL A 84 -7.87 0.09 13.70
CA VAL A 84 -9.03 0.92 13.98
C VAL A 84 -10.20 0.31 13.24
N ARG A 85 -11.03 -0.48 13.95
CA ARG A 85 -12.31 -0.92 13.39
C ARG A 85 -13.16 0.33 13.20
N GLN A 86 -13.35 0.77 11.95
CA GLN A 86 -14.36 1.77 11.65
C GLN A 86 -15.69 1.20 12.15
N LYS A 87 -16.23 1.80 13.22
CA LYS A 87 -17.61 1.50 13.63
C LYS A 87 -18.50 2.00 12.51
N GLY A 88 -19.22 1.07 11.87
CA GLY A 88 -20.23 1.40 10.88
C GLY A 88 -21.17 2.47 11.42
N SER A 89 -21.29 3.57 10.68
CA SER A 89 -22.30 4.60 10.90
C SER A 89 -23.71 4.08 10.63
#